data_AF-A0A356KKL3-F1
#
_entry.id   AF-A0A356KKL3-F1
#
_cell.length_a   1.000
_cell.length_b   1.000
_cell.length_c   1.000
_cell.angle_alpha   90.00
_cell.angle_beta   90.00
_cell.angle_gamma   90.00
#
_symmetry.space_group_name_H-M   'P 1'
#
loop_
_entity.id
_entity.type
_entity.pdbx_description
1 polymer ?
#
loop_
_entity_poly.entity_id
_entity_poly.type
_entity_poly.pdbx_seq_one_letter_code
_entity_poly.pdbx_strand_id
1 'polypeptide(L)'
;PPRVYLSADLVEQLSADELRLALGHELAHLRRRDHLVRWLEWLALLVAWWNPVTWWARRQLRASEEQCCDALVLRALSPQPKRYASALLRVVELLSTPAPRAPALACALSGGGSLEGRIRMIVSQRPAPLSRRLRLVAAVLAALLLPLGVSRAQEPNYEAVSERLLEAVREGELSPEQAKAMIGALAAARFQQRLEAERAHERHEEREHHERREHLAERFEHLGLTHEHLEGVVHALEETGVEGEQLHETLEVMAKLIHLLRERGGELDDELVRDFKRHFSREIELNGEQQERVWGIAKKIAHHLGQRGHEQKLVAAKKKLWGLVKAGKLSEEDAKAKLEALARELKRAHDPKRELAAAKEKIWAMVKAGKLSEEDAERKWKATLEHFERQQHAREQGARHAEKLFHHYERELGIEPATVKRVLGALHEVGLRGERGVKVMLAMSKLIWQAKEQGQDFEPGEDMRRWLRKEAKLNDEQLKRVLQLSRRLAYSVKQGERR
;
A
#
# COMPACT_ATOMS: atom_id res chain seq x y z
N PRO A 1 8.15 -42.71 24.21
CA PRO A 1 9.39 -42.72 25.05
C PRO A 1 10.59 -42.32 24.20
N PRO A 2 11.58 -41.58 24.73
CA PRO A 2 12.81 -41.31 23.98
C PRO A 2 13.51 -42.62 23.63
N ARG A 3 14.00 -42.73 22.40
CA ARG A 3 14.76 -43.90 21.89
C ARG A 3 16.12 -43.40 21.41
N VAL A 4 17.19 -44.07 21.81
CA VAL A 4 18.55 -43.84 21.30
C VAL A 4 18.78 -44.84 20.18
N TYR A 5 19.23 -44.36 19.02
CA TYR A 5 19.55 -45.19 17.86
C TYR A 5 21.07 -45.24 17.71
N LEU A 6 21.60 -46.45 17.53
CA LEU A 6 23.02 -46.69 17.26
C LEU A 6 23.12 -47.37 15.89
N SER A 7 24.12 -47.00 15.09
CA SER A 7 24.41 -47.74 13.86
C SER A 7 25.07 -49.08 14.20
N ALA A 8 24.79 -50.10 13.40
CA ALA A 8 25.42 -51.41 13.55
C ALA A 8 26.96 -51.31 13.46
N ASP A 9 27.46 -50.49 12.54
CA ASP A 9 28.89 -50.25 12.33
C ASP A 9 29.59 -49.68 13.58
N LEU A 10 28.93 -48.79 14.33
CA LEU A 10 29.49 -48.25 15.58
C LEU A 10 29.57 -49.32 16.67
N VAL A 11 28.58 -50.23 16.73
CA VAL A 11 28.56 -51.31 17.71
C VAL A 11 29.64 -52.36 17.40
N GLU A 12 29.91 -52.62 16.11
CA GLU A 12 30.91 -53.59 15.67
C GLU A 12 32.35 -53.07 15.79
N GLN A 13 32.58 -51.77 15.57
CA GLN A 13 33.93 -51.20 15.45
C GLN A 13 34.44 -50.50 16.71
N LEU A 14 33.58 -50.17 17.67
CA LEU A 14 33.98 -49.54 18.93
C LEU A 14 34.17 -50.59 20.04
N SER A 15 35.15 -50.36 20.89
CA SER A 15 35.29 -51.14 22.13
C SER A 15 34.13 -50.89 23.09
N ALA A 16 33.88 -51.82 24.01
CA ALA A 16 32.80 -51.70 25.01
C ALA A 16 32.91 -50.40 25.85
N ASP A 17 34.14 -49.97 26.15
CA ASP A 17 34.40 -48.73 26.89
C ASP A 17 34.11 -47.49 26.03
N GLU A 18 34.49 -47.48 24.76
CA GLU A 18 34.19 -46.37 23.84
C GLU A 18 32.68 -46.26 23.58
N LEU A 19 32.00 -47.38 23.40
CA LEU A 19 30.55 -47.44 23.25
C LEU A 19 29.83 -46.93 24.50
N ARG A 20 30.33 -47.29 25.69
CA ARG A 20 29.81 -46.77 26.97
C ARG A 20 29.94 -45.25 27.06
N LEU A 21 31.04 -44.68 26.60
CA LEU A 21 31.27 -43.24 26.59
C LEU A 21 30.37 -42.51 25.58
N ALA A 22 30.21 -43.08 24.38
CA ALA A 22 29.31 -42.56 23.36
C ALA A 22 27.84 -42.59 23.83
N LEU A 23 27.39 -43.71 24.41
CA LEU A 23 26.07 -43.84 25.01
C LEU A 23 25.86 -42.86 26.18
N GLY A 24 26.88 -42.66 27.01
CA GLY A 24 26.87 -41.66 28.07
C GLY A 24 26.58 -40.25 27.55
N HIS A 25 27.15 -39.90 26.40
CA HIS A 25 26.92 -38.61 25.73
C HIS A 25 25.49 -38.47 25.20
N GLU A 26 24.96 -39.48 24.52
CA GLU A 26 23.57 -39.46 24.03
C GLU A 26 22.53 -39.42 25.18
N LEU A 27 22.81 -40.13 26.27
CA LEU A 27 21.98 -40.06 27.47
C LEU A 27 22.07 -38.70 28.16
N ALA A 28 23.19 -37.99 28.04
CA ALA A 28 23.32 -36.62 28.56
C ALA A 28 22.36 -35.66 27.83
N HIS A 29 22.22 -35.77 26.51
CA HIS A 29 21.23 -35.00 25.73
C HIS A 29 19.80 -35.28 26.18
N LEU A 30 19.46 -36.54 26.44
CA LEU A 30 18.13 -36.92 26.95
C LEU A 30 17.88 -36.37 28.35
N ARG A 31 18.88 -36.47 29.24
CA ARG A 31 18.77 -35.96 30.62
C ARG A 31 18.63 -34.44 30.66
N ARG A 32 19.32 -33.71 29.79
CA ARG A 32 19.22 -32.25 29.66
C ARG A 32 17.99 -31.79 28.88
N ARG A 33 17.26 -32.72 28.27
CA ARG A 33 16.06 -32.48 27.46
C ARG A 33 16.32 -31.54 26.28
N ASP A 34 17.47 -31.68 25.62
CA ASP A 34 17.88 -30.80 24.51
C ASP A 34 16.87 -30.82 23.34
N HIS A 35 16.08 -31.89 23.20
CA HIS A 35 14.98 -31.96 22.25
C HIS A 35 13.89 -30.88 22.46
N LEU A 36 13.63 -30.44 23.70
CA LEU A 36 12.70 -29.34 23.98
C LEU A 36 13.28 -28.00 23.51
N VAL A 37 14.59 -27.81 23.71
CA VAL A 37 15.30 -26.62 23.24
C VAL A 37 15.30 -26.55 21.71
N ARG A 38 15.42 -27.70 21.03
CA ARG A 38 15.24 -27.77 19.57
C ARG A 38 13.87 -27.27 19.13
N TRP A 39 12.77 -27.61 19.82
CA TRP A 39 11.44 -27.09 19.48
C TRP A 39 11.37 -25.56 19.56
N LEU A 40 11.97 -24.97 20.59
CA LEU A 40 12.04 -23.52 20.76
C LEU A 40 12.91 -22.85 19.68
N GLU A 41 14.03 -23.47 19.33
CA GLU A 41 14.89 -23.05 18.21
C GLU A 41 14.11 -23.02 16.89
N TRP A 42 13.32 -24.06 16.60
CA TRP A 42 12.48 -24.13 15.40
C TRP A 42 11.40 -23.05 15.38
N LEU A 43 10.72 -22.82 16.50
CA LEU A 43 9.71 -21.77 16.59
C LEU A 43 10.32 -20.37 16.40
N ALA A 44 11.48 -20.12 17.02
CA ALA A 44 12.21 -18.86 16.87
C ALA A 44 12.64 -18.63 15.41
N LEU A 45 13.09 -19.68 14.72
CA LEU A 45 13.42 -19.60 13.30
C LEU A 45 12.18 -19.42 12.41
N LEU A 46 11.03 -19.99 12.77
CA LEU A 46 9.81 -19.80 11.99
C LEU A 46 9.35 -18.34 12.02
N VAL A 47 9.43 -17.70 13.19
CA VAL A 47 9.08 -16.28 13.36
C VAL A 47 10.15 -15.35 12.78
N ALA A 48 11.43 -15.67 12.98
CA ALA A 48 12.55 -14.80 12.65
C ALA A 48 13.48 -15.39 11.57
N TRP A 49 12.92 -16.08 10.57
CA TRP A 49 13.68 -16.78 9.53
C TRP A 49 14.60 -15.85 8.73
N TRP A 50 14.21 -14.58 8.59
CA TRP A 50 14.95 -13.54 7.87
C TRP A 50 16.09 -12.92 8.68
N ASN A 51 16.14 -13.14 10.01
CA ASN A 51 17.11 -12.48 10.88
C ASN A 51 18.41 -13.30 11.00
N PRO A 52 19.57 -12.80 10.50
CA PRO A 52 20.85 -13.50 10.55
C PRO A 52 21.35 -13.76 11.98
N VAL A 53 20.94 -12.95 12.96
CA VAL A 53 21.29 -13.12 14.38
C VAL A 53 20.66 -14.40 14.94
N THR A 54 19.43 -14.74 14.53
CA THR A 54 18.75 -15.97 14.95
C THR A 54 19.51 -17.21 14.46
N TRP A 55 20.00 -17.18 13.22
CA TRP A 55 20.84 -18.25 12.66
C TRP A 55 22.20 -18.36 13.36
N TRP A 56 22.79 -17.25 13.79
CA TRP A 56 24.02 -17.25 14.58
C TRP A 56 23.78 -17.78 16.00
N ALA A 57 22.72 -17.33 16.68
CA ALA A 57 22.33 -17.78 18.00
C ALA A 57 22.06 -19.30 18.02
N ARG A 58 21.37 -19.82 17.00
CA ARG A 58 21.18 -21.26 16.77
C ARG A 58 22.50 -22.02 16.79
N ARG A 59 23.51 -21.54 16.05
CA ARG A 59 24.83 -22.19 15.98
C ARG A 59 25.53 -22.18 17.34
N GLN A 60 25.48 -21.05 18.05
CA GLN A 60 26.11 -20.94 19.38
C GLN A 60 25.42 -21.81 20.43
N LEU A 61 24.08 -21.91 20.36
CA LEU A 61 23.28 -22.75 21.26
C LEU A 61 23.69 -24.21 21.11
N ARG A 62 23.69 -24.73 19.88
CA ARG A 62 24.12 -26.11 19.58
C ARG A 62 25.55 -26.38 20.01
N ALA A 63 26.48 -25.45 19.74
CA ALA A 63 27.86 -25.61 20.18
C ALA A 63 28.00 -25.67 21.72
N SER A 64 27.13 -24.95 22.44
CA SER A 64 27.10 -24.95 23.90
C SER A 64 26.46 -26.22 24.46
N GLU A 65 25.43 -26.76 23.80
CA GLU A 65 24.78 -28.03 24.16
C GLU A 65 25.78 -29.19 24.16
N GLU A 66 26.58 -29.33 23.09
CA GLU A 66 27.62 -30.36 22.98
C GLU A 66 28.66 -30.25 24.12
N GLN A 67 29.11 -29.03 24.43
CA GLN A 67 30.06 -28.78 25.52
C GLN A 67 29.46 -29.10 26.90
N CYS A 68 28.19 -28.77 27.12
CA CYS A 68 27.49 -29.11 28.35
C CYS A 68 27.31 -30.62 28.51
N CYS A 69 27.03 -31.34 27.42
CA CYS A 69 26.92 -32.79 27.42
C CYS A 69 28.28 -33.45 27.68
N ASP A 70 29.35 -33.00 27.02
CA ASP A 70 30.72 -33.46 27.29
C ASP A 70 31.11 -33.22 28.77
N ALA A 71 30.80 -32.04 29.31
CA ALA A 71 31.06 -31.73 30.72
C ALA A 71 30.24 -32.61 31.68
N LEU A 72 29.00 -32.95 31.32
CA LEU A 72 28.15 -33.84 32.12
C LEU A 72 28.71 -35.27 32.12
N VAL A 73 29.17 -35.77 30.97
CA VAL A 73 29.81 -37.10 30.86
C VAL A 73 31.10 -37.14 31.69
N LEU A 74 31.94 -36.11 31.58
CA LEU A 74 33.17 -35.99 32.37
C LEU A 74 32.90 -36.00 33.89
N ARG A 75 31.78 -35.38 34.32
CA ARG A 75 31.38 -35.37 35.73
C ARG A 75 30.74 -36.68 36.19
N ALA A 76 29.90 -37.29 35.37
CA ALA A 76 29.09 -38.43 35.75
C ALA A 76 29.81 -39.79 35.63
N LEU A 77 30.63 -39.94 34.58
CA LEU A 77 31.37 -41.19 34.31
C LEU A 77 32.85 -41.10 34.71
N SER A 78 33.35 -39.88 34.98
CA SER A 78 34.74 -39.60 35.36
C SER A 78 35.80 -40.33 34.52
N PRO A 79 35.70 -40.39 33.18
CA PRO A 79 36.69 -41.04 32.35
C PRO A 79 37.99 -40.22 32.32
N GLN A 80 39.10 -40.87 31.94
CA GLN A 80 40.31 -40.13 31.60
C GLN A 80 40.02 -39.21 30.40
N PRO A 81 40.24 -37.89 30.50
CA PRO A 81 39.82 -36.94 29.45
C PRO A 81 40.40 -37.24 28.07
N LYS A 82 41.65 -37.71 28.01
CA LYS A 82 42.30 -38.11 26.74
C LYS A 82 41.62 -39.32 26.11
N ARG A 83 41.19 -40.29 26.92
CA ARG A 83 40.45 -41.47 26.44
C ARG A 83 39.08 -41.08 25.92
N TYR A 84 38.37 -40.20 26.64
CA TYR A 84 37.09 -39.68 26.18
C TYR A 84 37.19 -38.88 24.88
N ALA A 85 38.18 -37.99 24.76
CA ALA A 85 38.43 -37.25 23.52
C ALA A 85 38.77 -38.18 22.34
N SER A 86 39.56 -39.24 22.59
CA SER A 86 39.91 -40.24 21.57
C SER A 86 38.68 -41.05 21.13
N ALA A 87 37.83 -41.46 22.08
CA ALA A 87 36.58 -42.16 21.78
C ALA A 87 35.63 -41.30 20.93
N LEU A 88 35.48 -40.01 21.26
CA LEU A 88 34.68 -39.07 20.45
C LEU A 88 35.26 -38.89 19.04
N LEU A 89 36.58 -38.75 18.91
CA LEU A 89 37.24 -38.67 17.60
C LEU A 89 36.97 -39.92 16.77
N ARG A 90 37.08 -41.10 17.38
CA ARG A 90 36.82 -42.39 16.73
C ARG A 90 35.37 -42.50 16.25
N VAL A 91 34.40 -42.08 17.07
CA VAL A 91 32.98 -42.03 16.69
C VAL A 91 32.78 -41.10 15.49
N VAL A 92 33.38 -39.91 15.50
CA VAL A 92 33.28 -38.96 14.38
C VAL A 92 33.93 -39.51 13.12
N GLU A 93 35.10 -40.16 13.22
CA GLU A 93 35.79 -40.80 12.09
C GLU A 93 34.92 -41.88 11.44
N LEU A 94 34.28 -42.74 12.25
CA LEU A 94 33.41 -43.81 11.78
C LEU A 94 32.11 -43.31 11.14
N LEU A 95 31.59 -42.17 11.62
CA LEU A 95 30.37 -41.56 11.08
C LEU A 95 30.63 -40.60 9.91
N SER A 96 31.88 -40.20 9.68
CA SER A 96 32.26 -39.28 8.61
C SER A 96 32.38 -40.01 7.27
N THR A 97 31.33 -39.96 6.45
CA THR A 97 31.45 -40.34 5.04
C THR A 97 32.29 -39.32 4.25
N PRO A 98 33.13 -39.73 3.28
CA PRO A 98 33.85 -38.79 2.42
C PRO A 98 32.88 -38.04 1.50
N ALA A 99 32.36 -36.91 1.97
CA ALA A 99 31.53 -35.99 1.19
C ALA A 99 32.41 -34.96 0.45
N PRO A 100 32.02 -34.52 -0.75
CA PRO A 100 32.74 -33.47 -1.48
C PRO A 100 32.80 -32.20 -0.62
N ARG A 101 34.01 -31.65 -0.46
CA ARG A 101 34.25 -30.46 0.36
C ARG A 101 33.51 -29.27 -0.24
N ALA A 102 32.54 -28.74 0.50
CA ALA A 102 31.91 -27.46 0.17
C ALA A 102 32.95 -26.32 0.17
N PRO A 103 32.72 -25.21 -0.54
CA PRO A 103 33.65 -24.08 -0.62
C PRO A 103 34.05 -23.59 0.78
N ALA A 104 35.29 -23.11 0.94
CA ALA A 104 35.87 -22.74 2.24
C ALA A 104 35.01 -21.76 3.08
N LEU A 105 34.24 -20.88 2.42
CA LEU A 105 33.28 -19.98 3.07
C LEU A 105 32.09 -20.73 3.71
N ALA A 106 31.61 -21.80 3.08
CA ALA A 106 30.54 -22.65 3.60
C ALA A 106 31.03 -23.54 4.75
N CYS A 107 32.30 -23.97 4.74
CA CYS A 107 32.93 -24.71 5.84
C CYS A 107 33.16 -23.86 7.09
N ALA A 108 33.58 -22.60 6.93
CA ALA A 108 33.72 -21.65 8.05
C ALA A 108 32.37 -21.37 8.75
N LEU A 109 31.26 -21.46 8.01
CA LEU A 109 29.91 -21.27 8.52
C LEU A 109 29.21 -22.55 8.99
N SER A 110 29.75 -23.75 8.74
CA SER A 110 29.02 -25.02 8.92
C SER A 110 29.67 -26.05 9.86
N GLY A 111 30.59 -25.67 10.75
CA GLY A 111 30.79 -26.44 11.99
C GLY A 111 32.16 -27.08 12.24
N GLY A 112 33.21 -26.76 11.46
CA GLY A 112 34.56 -27.30 11.73
C GLY A 112 35.18 -26.91 13.09
N GLY A 113 34.80 -25.75 13.65
CA GLY A 113 35.37 -25.26 14.92
C GLY A 113 34.76 -25.84 16.20
N SER A 114 33.67 -26.61 16.10
CA SER A 114 32.98 -27.16 17.28
C SER A 114 33.77 -28.33 17.89
N LEU A 115 34.25 -29.27 17.07
CA LEU A 115 34.97 -30.45 17.54
C LEU A 115 36.34 -30.10 18.15
N GLU A 116 37.10 -29.20 17.52
CA GLU A 116 38.37 -28.71 18.09
C GLU A 116 38.13 -28.02 19.44
N GLY A 117 37.08 -27.20 19.56
CA GLY A 117 36.68 -26.55 20.80
C GLY A 117 36.29 -27.55 21.90
N ARG A 118 35.57 -28.62 21.55
CA ARG A 118 35.21 -29.72 22.47
C ARG A 118 36.44 -30.48 22.96
N ILE A 119 37.32 -30.92 22.06
CA ILE A 119 38.56 -31.62 22.41
C ILE A 119 39.43 -30.74 23.31
N ARG A 120 39.57 -29.45 22.97
CA ARG A 120 40.31 -28.49 23.78
C ARG A 120 39.70 -28.36 25.17
N MET A 121 38.38 -28.25 25.30
CA MET A 121 37.68 -28.17 26.59
C MET A 121 37.89 -29.44 27.43
N ILE A 122 37.70 -30.62 26.82
CA ILE A 122 37.86 -31.92 27.47
C ILE A 122 39.29 -32.09 27.99
N VAL A 123 40.29 -31.82 27.15
CA VAL A 123 41.71 -32.03 27.48
C VAL A 123 42.24 -30.99 28.46
N SER A 124 41.78 -29.74 28.37
CA SER A 124 42.26 -28.65 29.25
C SER A 124 41.49 -28.52 30.56
N GLN A 125 40.35 -29.21 30.71
CA GLN A 125 39.42 -29.13 31.85
C GLN A 125 38.99 -27.70 32.24
N ARG A 126 39.19 -26.73 31.34
CA ARG A 126 38.82 -25.34 31.56
C ARG A 126 37.73 -24.98 30.55
N PRO A 127 36.56 -24.50 31.00
CA PRO A 127 35.60 -23.95 30.07
C PRO A 127 36.26 -22.79 29.33
N ALA A 128 36.10 -22.74 28.01
CA ALA A 128 36.56 -21.60 27.23
C ALA A 128 35.82 -20.35 27.76
N PRO A 129 36.52 -19.32 28.24
CA PRO A 129 35.84 -18.13 28.73
C PRO A 129 35.08 -17.48 27.57
N LEU A 130 33.88 -16.95 27.85
CA LEU A 130 33.19 -16.08 26.91
C LEU A 130 34.17 -15.00 26.42
N SER A 131 34.35 -14.93 25.10
CA SER A 131 35.27 -13.98 24.48
C SER A 131 34.97 -12.58 25.02
N ARG A 132 36.01 -11.81 25.35
CA ARG A 132 35.87 -10.45 25.91
C ARG A 132 34.98 -9.58 25.01
N ARG A 133 35.03 -9.83 23.70
CA ARG A 133 34.19 -9.18 22.68
C ARG A 133 32.71 -9.52 22.83
N LEU A 134 32.37 -10.78 23.13
CA LEU A 134 30.98 -11.19 23.30
C LEU A 134 30.36 -10.64 24.60
N ARG A 135 31.16 -10.53 25.68
CA ARG A 135 30.74 -9.83 26.90
C ARG A 135 30.50 -8.35 26.68
N LEU A 136 31.37 -7.69 25.91
CA LEU A 136 31.19 -6.29 25.51
C LEU A 136 29.94 -6.09 24.67
N VAL A 137 29.70 -6.95 23.67
CA VAL A 137 28.49 -6.89 22.84
C VAL A 137 27.23 -7.10 23.66
N ALA A 138 27.22 -8.09 24.57
CA ALA A 138 26.09 -8.33 25.46
C ALA A 138 25.85 -7.15 26.43
N ALA A 139 26.90 -6.53 26.96
CA ALA A 139 26.79 -5.35 27.82
C ALA A 139 26.24 -4.13 27.06
N VAL A 140 26.70 -3.92 25.82
CA VAL A 140 26.20 -2.83 24.95
C VAL A 140 24.73 -3.07 24.58
N LEU A 141 24.35 -4.29 24.22
CA LEU A 141 22.95 -4.65 23.96
C LEU A 141 22.07 -4.46 25.20
N ALA A 142 22.53 -4.89 26.38
CA ALA A 142 21.81 -4.67 27.63
C ALA A 142 21.65 -3.17 27.93
N ALA A 143 22.70 -2.36 27.74
CA ALA A 143 22.67 -0.92 27.93
C ALA A 143 21.74 -0.20 26.93
N LEU A 144 21.62 -0.69 25.69
CA LEU A 144 20.71 -0.17 24.67
C LEU A 144 19.25 -0.57 24.91
N LEU A 145 19.00 -1.75 25.49
CA LEU A 145 17.66 -2.29 25.70
C LEU A 145 17.05 -1.92 27.06
N LEU A 146 17.87 -1.66 28.08
CA LEU A 146 17.44 -1.21 29.41
C LEU A 146 16.56 0.05 29.39
N PRO A 147 16.89 1.12 28.63
CA PRO A 147 16.07 2.33 28.56
C PRO A 147 14.66 2.07 27.97
N LEU A 148 14.55 1.16 27.01
CA LEU A 148 13.28 0.86 26.32
C LEU A 148 12.26 0.15 27.22
N GLY A 149 12.72 -0.56 28.26
CA GLY A 149 11.85 -1.21 29.25
C GLY A 149 11.36 -0.27 30.35
N VAL A 150 12.13 0.77 30.67
CA VAL A 150 11.79 1.73 31.74
C VAL A 150 10.86 2.84 31.25
N SER A 151 10.93 3.23 29.97
CA SER A 151 10.10 4.30 29.41
C SER A 151 8.59 3.98 29.32
N ARG A 152 8.16 2.75 29.59
CA ARG A 152 6.73 2.36 29.56
C ARG A 152 6.04 2.27 30.92
N ALA A 153 6.73 2.53 32.03
CA ALA A 153 6.23 2.12 33.34
C ALA A 153 5.79 3.23 34.32
N GLN A 154 5.85 4.53 34.01
CA GLN A 154 5.35 5.55 34.94
C GLN A 154 4.96 6.84 34.22
N GLU A 155 3.68 7.18 34.26
CA GLU A 155 3.28 8.60 34.23
C GLU A 155 3.83 9.23 35.52
N PRO A 156 4.64 10.30 35.44
CA PRO A 156 5.16 10.95 36.65
C PRO A 156 4.01 11.48 37.48
N ASN A 157 3.84 11.00 38.72
CA ASN A 157 2.89 11.59 39.67
C ASN A 157 3.47 12.92 40.19
N TYR A 158 3.19 13.99 39.45
CA TYR A 158 3.69 15.35 39.72
C TYR A 158 3.25 15.89 41.08
N GLU A 159 2.10 15.47 41.62
CA GLU A 159 1.66 15.82 42.97
C GLU A 159 2.56 15.19 44.04
N ALA A 160 2.85 13.89 43.92
CA ALA A 160 3.75 13.19 44.85
C ALA A 160 5.18 13.74 44.81
N VAL A 161 5.66 14.20 43.65
CA VAL A 161 6.98 14.85 43.53
C VAL A 161 6.95 16.24 44.17
N SER A 162 5.87 17.00 44.01
CA SER A 162 5.71 18.32 44.63
C SER A 162 5.64 18.22 46.16
N GLU A 163 4.91 17.23 46.71
CA GLU A 163 4.84 17.01 48.15
C GLU A 163 6.21 16.66 48.76
N ARG A 164 6.96 15.78 48.11
CA ARG A 164 8.33 15.43 48.55
C ARG A 164 9.30 16.61 48.51
N LEU A 165 9.17 17.48 47.52
CA LEU A 165 10.00 18.69 47.45
C LEU A 165 9.66 19.68 48.57
N LEU A 166 8.37 19.80 48.94
CA LEU A 166 7.95 20.62 50.08
C LEU A 166 8.39 20.02 51.42
N GLU A 167 8.40 18.69 51.53
CA GLU A 167 8.87 17.97 52.70
C GLU A 167 10.39 18.11 52.89
N ALA A 168 11.18 17.99 51.81
CA ALA A 168 12.63 18.22 51.85
C ALA A 168 13.02 19.67 52.20
N VAL A 169 12.16 20.65 51.89
CA VAL A 169 12.33 22.04 52.37
C VAL A 169 12.04 22.15 53.87
N ARG A 170 11.05 21.42 54.38
CA ARG A 170 10.73 21.38 55.82
C ARG A 170 11.83 20.71 56.64
N GLU A 171 12.47 19.69 56.08
CA GLU A 171 13.60 18.98 56.71
C GLU A 171 14.93 19.74 56.58
N GLY A 172 14.95 20.85 55.83
CA GLY A 172 16.12 21.70 55.64
C GLY A 172 17.14 21.15 54.64
N GLU A 173 16.80 20.08 53.91
CA GLU A 173 17.65 19.49 52.86
C GLU A 173 17.71 20.36 51.60
N LEU A 174 16.67 21.17 51.36
CA LEU A 174 16.52 22.03 50.18
C LEU A 174 16.16 23.45 50.57
N SER A 175 16.74 24.43 49.86
CA SER A 175 16.35 25.82 50.05
C SER A 175 14.98 26.11 49.39
N PRO A 176 14.18 27.06 49.92
CA PRO A 176 12.90 27.45 49.32
C PRO A 176 13.03 27.91 47.86
N GLU A 177 14.13 28.58 47.52
CA GLU A 177 14.43 29.04 46.15
C GLU A 177 14.71 27.87 45.21
N GLN A 178 15.45 26.85 45.67
CA GLN A 178 15.74 25.64 44.89
C GLN A 178 14.46 24.84 44.63
N ALA A 179 13.62 24.64 45.65
CA ALA A 179 12.35 23.94 45.50
C ALA A 179 11.40 24.69 44.55
N LYS A 180 11.33 26.02 44.63
CA LYS A 180 10.53 26.85 43.72
C LYS A 180 10.98 26.72 42.26
N ALA A 181 12.29 26.70 42.01
CA ALA A 181 12.84 26.50 40.68
C ALA A 181 12.52 25.09 40.13
N MET A 182 12.62 24.05 40.97
CA MET A 182 12.31 22.67 40.58
C MET A 182 10.81 22.47 40.30
N ILE A 183 9.92 23.06 41.12
CA ILE A 183 8.48 23.06 40.89
C ILE A 183 8.13 23.80 39.59
N GLY A 184 8.78 24.93 39.32
CA GLY A 184 8.63 25.67 38.06
C GLY A 184 9.02 24.84 36.83
N ALA A 185 10.12 24.09 36.92
CA ALA A 185 10.55 23.17 35.86
C ALA A 185 9.57 22.00 35.65
N LEU A 186 9.04 21.43 36.73
CA LEU A 186 7.99 20.40 36.68
C LEU A 186 6.70 20.91 36.03
N ALA A 187 6.27 22.14 36.35
CA ALA A 187 5.11 22.77 35.74
C ALA A 187 5.32 23.01 34.23
N ALA A 188 6.51 23.46 33.83
CA ALA A 188 6.86 23.63 32.42
C ALA A 188 6.88 22.30 31.65
N ALA A 189 7.40 21.23 32.26
CA ALA A 189 7.40 19.88 31.69
C ALA A 189 5.96 19.34 31.50
N ARG A 190 5.08 19.52 32.50
CA ARG A 190 3.66 19.15 32.41
C ARG A 190 2.94 19.89 31.28
N PHE A 191 3.23 21.17 31.10
CA PHE A 191 2.67 21.98 30.01
C PHE A 191 3.11 21.46 28.63
N GLN A 192 4.41 21.14 28.46
CA GLN A 192 4.93 20.54 27.23
C GLN A 192 4.28 19.18 26.94
N GLN A 193 4.17 18.31 27.95
CA GLN A 193 3.56 16.99 27.79
C GLN A 193 2.08 17.07 27.36
N ARG A 194 1.33 18.04 27.91
CA ARG A 194 -0.07 18.29 27.52
C ARG A 194 -0.17 18.76 26.07
N LEU A 195 0.67 19.70 25.64
CA LEU A 195 0.72 20.16 24.25
C LEU A 195 1.11 19.04 23.28
N GLU A 196 2.04 18.16 23.67
CA GLU A 196 2.42 17.00 22.85
C GLU A 196 1.29 15.99 22.73
N ALA A 197 0.53 15.76 23.80
CA ALA A 197 -0.63 14.89 23.82
C ALA A 197 -1.78 15.44 22.95
N GLU A 198 -2.09 16.74 23.06
CA GLU A 198 -3.07 17.42 22.20
C GLU A 198 -2.66 17.31 20.72
N ARG A 199 -1.41 17.62 20.39
CA ARG A 199 -0.88 17.45 19.02
C ARG A 199 -0.86 15.99 18.57
N ALA A 200 -0.69 15.03 19.47
CA ALA A 200 -0.73 13.61 19.13
C ALA A 200 -2.16 13.15 18.82
N HIS A 201 -3.13 13.68 19.56
CA HIS A 201 -4.55 13.45 19.32
C HIS A 201 -4.99 14.06 17.97
N GLU A 202 -4.63 15.31 17.71
CA GLU A 202 -4.86 15.99 16.41
C GLU A 202 -4.27 15.18 15.25
N ARG A 203 -3.00 14.74 15.36
CA ARG A 203 -2.36 13.89 14.34
C ARG A 203 -3.06 12.53 14.15
N HIS A 204 -3.66 11.98 15.21
CA HIS A 204 -4.39 10.72 15.12
C HIS A 204 -5.71 10.91 14.37
N GLU A 205 -6.46 11.96 14.72
CA GLU A 205 -7.70 12.32 14.02
C GLU A 205 -7.46 12.65 12.54
N GLU A 206 -6.39 13.40 12.23
CA GLU A 206 -5.98 13.68 10.85
C GLU A 206 -5.63 12.41 10.06
N ARG A 207 -4.92 11.46 10.70
CA ARG A 207 -4.57 10.17 10.07
C ARG A 207 -5.80 9.33 9.79
N GLU A 208 -6.69 9.20 10.76
CA GLU A 208 -7.93 8.46 10.54
C GLU A 208 -8.79 9.10 9.44
N HIS A 209 -8.90 10.43 9.41
CA HIS A 209 -9.59 11.12 8.33
C HIS A 209 -8.93 10.87 6.96
N HIS A 210 -7.61 10.86 6.91
CA HIS A 210 -6.86 10.55 5.69
C HIS A 210 -7.11 9.11 5.22
N GLU A 211 -6.99 8.13 6.11
CA GLU A 211 -7.24 6.71 5.81
C GLU A 211 -8.68 6.47 5.35
N ARG A 212 -9.67 7.08 6.01
CA ARG A 212 -11.09 7.03 5.59
C ARG A 212 -11.29 7.61 4.18
N ARG A 213 -10.61 8.73 3.85
CA ARG A 213 -10.69 9.34 2.50
C ARG A 213 -10.00 8.48 1.44
N GLU A 214 -8.86 7.87 1.74
CA GLU A 214 -8.17 6.96 0.81
C GLU A 214 -9.01 5.72 0.52
N HIS A 215 -9.57 5.06 1.55
CA HIS A 215 -10.45 3.90 1.37
C HIS A 215 -11.66 4.23 0.49
N LEU A 216 -12.27 5.41 0.69
CA LEU A 216 -13.36 5.88 -0.14
C LEU A 216 -12.92 6.13 -1.59
N ALA A 217 -11.75 6.75 -1.79
CA ALA A 217 -11.18 6.96 -3.11
C ALA A 217 -10.94 5.64 -3.85
N GLU A 218 -10.37 4.63 -3.17
CA GLU A 218 -10.18 3.29 -3.73
C GLU A 218 -11.50 2.67 -4.18
N ARG A 219 -12.56 2.74 -3.35
CA ARG A 219 -13.89 2.21 -3.72
C ARG A 219 -14.47 2.88 -4.96
N PHE A 220 -14.31 4.21 -5.08
CA PHE A 220 -14.75 4.93 -6.28
C PHE A 220 -13.88 4.62 -7.51
N GLU A 221 -12.58 4.39 -7.33
CA GLU A 221 -11.69 3.93 -8.40
C GLU A 221 -12.08 2.55 -8.94
N HIS A 222 -12.49 1.63 -8.07
CA HIS A 222 -13.01 0.32 -8.49
C HIS A 222 -14.28 0.43 -9.34
N LEU A 223 -15.06 1.50 -9.17
CA LEU A 223 -16.22 1.80 -10.02
C LEU A 223 -15.82 2.45 -11.37
N GLY A 224 -14.55 2.77 -11.58
CA GLY A 224 -14.03 3.44 -12.77
C GLY A 224 -14.13 4.97 -12.71
N LEU A 225 -14.31 5.52 -11.51
CA LEU A 225 -14.30 6.95 -11.24
C LEU A 225 -12.89 7.37 -10.81
N THR A 226 -12.58 8.64 -10.96
CA THR A 226 -11.26 9.17 -10.57
C THR A 226 -11.39 10.10 -9.40
N HIS A 227 -10.29 10.41 -8.73
CA HIS A 227 -10.27 11.32 -7.60
C HIS A 227 -11.01 12.64 -7.88
N GLU A 228 -10.86 13.23 -9.08
CA GLU A 228 -11.62 14.43 -9.45
C GLU A 228 -13.14 14.26 -9.54
N HIS A 229 -13.62 13.08 -9.94
CA HIS A 229 -15.06 12.81 -9.93
C HIS A 229 -15.55 12.72 -8.49
N LEU A 230 -14.74 12.13 -7.59
CA LEU A 230 -15.05 12.08 -6.16
C LEU A 230 -15.06 13.49 -5.55
N GLU A 231 -14.06 14.33 -5.83
CA GLU A 231 -14.04 15.73 -5.38
C GLU A 231 -15.24 16.53 -5.91
N GLY A 232 -15.62 16.33 -7.17
CA GLY A 232 -16.80 16.99 -7.73
C GLY A 232 -18.10 16.51 -7.09
N VAL A 233 -18.18 15.25 -6.67
CA VAL A 233 -19.32 14.72 -5.90
C VAL A 233 -19.34 15.31 -4.50
N VAL A 234 -18.19 15.31 -3.81
CA VAL A 234 -18.02 15.91 -2.48
C VAL A 234 -18.49 17.35 -2.48
N HIS A 235 -17.98 18.18 -3.39
CA HIS A 235 -18.37 19.58 -3.50
C HIS A 235 -19.88 19.75 -3.77
N ALA A 236 -20.46 18.89 -4.62
CA ALA A 236 -21.89 18.96 -4.95
C ALA A 236 -22.81 18.52 -3.80
N LEU A 237 -22.29 17.78 -2.81
CA LEU A 237 -23.00 17.39 -1.58
C LEU A 237 -22.77 18.41 -0.45
N GLU A 238 -21.56 18.95 -0.33
CA GLU A 238 -21.25 20.07 0.58
C GLU A 238 -22.10 21.31 0.26
N GLU A 239 -22.34 21.61 -1.03
CA GLU A 239 -23.30 22.65 -1.45
C GLU A 239 -24.72 22.47 -0.90
N THR A 240 -25.10 21.25 -0.53
CA THR A 240 -26.40 20.92 0.08
C THR A 240 -26.35 20.81 1.60
N GLY A 241 -25.23 21.21 2.22
CA GLY A 241 -25.00 21.17 3.65
C GLY A 241 -24.67 19.78 4.22
N VAL A 242 -24.28 18.82 3.36
CA VAL A 242 -23.82 17.49 3.80
C VAL A 242 -22.32 17.55 4.05
N GLU A 243 -21.91 17.54 5.31
CA GLU A 243 -20.51 17.71 5.75
C GLU A 243 -20.09 16.64 6.77
N GLY A 244 -18.78 16.58 7.06
CA GLY A 244 -18.25 15.73 8.14
C GLY A 244 -18.57 14.24 7.98
N GLU A 245 -19.09 13.63 9.05
CA GLU A 245 -19.40 12.20 9.11
C GLU A 245 -20.56 11.82 8.16
N GLN A 246 -21.60 12.66 8.07
CA GLN A 246 -22.74 12.46 7.17
C GLN A 246 -22.31 12.38 5.70
N LEU A 247 -21.33 13.20 5.30
CA LEU A 247 -20.77 13.17 3.95
C LEU A 247 -20.08 11.84 3.65
N HIS A 248 -19.29 11.32 4.59
CA HIS A 248 -18.57 10.06 4.41
C HIS A 248 -19.53 8.89 4.23
N GLU A 249 -20.54 8.77 5.10
CA GLU A 249 -21.56 7.72 5.03
C GLU A 249 -22.41 7.84 3.76
N THR A 250 -22.75 9.08 3.37
CA THR A 250 -23.45 9.33 2.10
C THR A 250 -22.66 8.79 0.93
N LEU A 251 -21.34 9.07 0.86
CA LEU A 251 -20.48 8.61 -0.24
C LEU A 251 -20.31 7.08 -0.25
N GLU A 252 -20.20 6.46 0.93
CA GLU A 252 -20.15 5.00 1.10
C GLU A 252 -21.37 4.29 0.52
N VAL A 253 -22.57 4.81 0.82
CA VAL A 253 -23.85 4.28 0.33
C VAL A 253 -24.05 4.62 -1.14
N MET A 254 -23.63 5.82 -1.55
CA MET A 254 -23.69 6.26 -2.94
C MET A 254 -22.83 5.39 -3.86
N ALA A 255 -21.66 4.92 -3.42
CA ALA A 255 -20.87 3.94 -4.16
C ALA A 255 -21.64 2.64 -4.42
N LYS A 256 -22.38 2.13 -3.41
CA LYS A 256 -23.24 0.94 -3.54
C LYS A 256 -24.40 1.20 -4.51
N LEU A 257 -25.04 2.37 -4.39
CA LEU A 257 -26.13 2.80 -5.26
C LEU A 257 -25.69 2.89 -6.74
N ILE A 258 -24.54 3.50 -7.01
CA ILE A 258 -23.95 3.62 -8.36
C ILE A 258 -23.68 2.23 -8.95
N HIS A 259 -23.13 1.31 -8.14
CA HIS A 259 -22.87 -0.06 -8.55
C HIS A 259 -24.16 -0.78 -8.99
N LEU A 260 -25.20 -0.75 -8.14
CA LEU A 260 -26.49 -1.39 -8.44
C LEU A 260 -27.19 -0.77 -9.66
N LEU A 261 -27.17 0.55 -9.78
CA LEU A 261 -27.71 1.26 -10.95
C LEU A 261 -26.97 0.84 -12.23
N ARG A 262 -25.66 0.64 -12.17
CA ARG A 262 -24.87 0.18 -13.30
C ARG A 262 -25.22 -1.25 -13.70
N GLU A 263 -25.34 -2.17 -12.74
CA GLU A 263 -25.67 -3.57 -13.03
C GLU A 263 -27.07 -3.73 -13.62
N ARG A 264 -28.04 -2.93 -13.15
CA ARG A 264 -29.45 -3.01 -13.55
C ARG A 264 -29.84 -2.05 -14.68
N GLY A 265 -28.87 -1.44 -15.37
CA GLY A 265 -29.14 -0.60 -16.54
C GLY A 265 -29.83 0.74 -16.24
N GLY A 266 -29.72 1.25 -15.02
CA GLY A 266 -30.21 2.56 -14.61
C GLY A 266 -31.58 2.58 -13.94
N GLU A 267 -32.24 1.43 -13.79
CA GLU A 267 -33.52 1.29 -13.07
C GLU A 267 -33.37 0.34 -11.87
N LEU A 268 -33.94 0.73 -10.72
CA LEU A 268 -34.02 -0.07 -9.49
C LEU A 268 -35.50 -0.40 -9.23
N ASP A 269 -35.75 -1.52 -8.57
CA ASP A 269 -37.11 -1.90 -8.15
C ASP A 269 -37.60 -0.98 -7.01
N ASP A 270 -38.92 -0.86 -6.87
CA ASP A 270 -39.54 0.02 -5.88
C ASP A 270 -39.22 -0.39 -4.42
N GLU A 271 -38.77 -1.63 -4.21
CA GLU A 271 -38.31 -2.12 -2.91
C GLU A 271 -36.94 -1.56 -2.54
N LEU A 272 -35.92 -1.71 -3.41
CA LEU A 272 -34.59 -1.15 -3.17
C LEU A 272 -34.62 0.37 -3.09
N VAL A 273 -35.45 1.04 -3.91
CA VAL A 273 -35.62 2.49 -3.82
C VAL A 273 -36.12 2.91 -2.43
N ARG A 274 -37.10 2.18 -1.87
CA ARG A 274 -37.61 2.45 -0.53
C ARG A 274 -36.56 2.17 0.54
N ASP A 275 -35.76 1.13 0.39
CA ASP A 275 -34.72 0.79 1.36
C ASP A 275 -33.58 1.81 1.38
N PHE A 276 -33.12 2.28 0.21
CA PHE A 276 -32.15 3.38 0.16
C PHE A 276 -32.72 4.67 0.75
N LYS A 277 -33.95 5.05 0.39
CA LYS A 277 -34.59 6.26 0.98
C LYS A 277 -34.75 6.14 2.50
N ARG A 278 -35.10 4.95 3.01
CA ARG A 278 -35.18 4.68 4.44
C ARG A 278 -33.82 4.82 5.12
N HIS A 279 -32.76 4.27 4.51
CA HIS A 279 -31.40 4.35 5.04
C HIS A 279 -30.87 5.80 5.05
N PHE A 280 -31.07 6.54 3.96
CA PHE A 280 -30.72 7.96 3.91
C PHE A 280 -31.45 8.80 4.96
N SER A 281 -32.73 8.52 5.23
CA SER A 281 -33.50 9.24 6.25
C SER A 281 -33.19 8.84 7.69
N ARG A 282 -32.96 7.54 7.97
CA ARG A 282 -32.89 7.03 9.35
C ARG A 282 -31.47 6.91 9.90
N GLU A 283 -30.51 6.55 9.05
CA GLU A 283 -29.14 6.30 9.49
C GLU A 283 -28.27 7.53 9.22
N ILE A 284 -28.42 8.15 8.04
CA ILE A 284 -27.58 9.30 7.61
C ILE A 284 -28.27 10.66 7.87
N GLU A 285 -29.57 10.65 8.20
CA GLU A 285 -30.38 11.83 8.51
C GLU A 285 -30.47 12.88 7.38
N LEU A 286 -30.42 12.45 6.11
CA LEU A 286 -30.56 13.33 4.96
C LEU A 286 -32.00 13.81 4.76
N ASN A 287 -32.15 15.11 4.49
CA ASN A 287 -33.44 15.71 4.12
C ASN A 287 -33.86 15.35 2.68
N GLY A 288 -35.11 15.63 2.32
CA GLY A 288 -35.66 15.25 1.01
C GLY A 288 -34.93 15.84 -0.20
N GLU A 289 -34.40 17.06 -0.08
CA GLU A 289 -33.64 17.73 -1.15
C GLU A 289 -32.25 17.09 -1.33
N GLN A 290 -31.56 16.82 -0.22
CA GLN A 290 -30.27 16.12 -0.18
C GLN A 290 -30.39 14.71 -0.78
N GLN A 291 -31.45 13.99 -0.47
CA GLN A 291 -31.70 12.66 -1.04
C GLN A 291 -31.87 12.69 -2.55
N GLU A 292 -32.68 13.63 -3.08
CA GLU A 292 -32.87 13.76 -4.53
C GLU A 292 -31.58 14.20 -5.23
N ARG A 293 -30.74 15.02 -4.56
CA ARG A 293 -29.40 15.38 -5.06
C ARG A 293 -28.49 14.15 -5.15
N VAL A 294 -28.37 13.37 -4.09
CA VAL A 294 -27.57 12.11 -4.06
C VAL A 294 -28.05 11.18 -5.16
N TRP A 295 -29.36 11.00 -5.29
CA TRP A 295 -29.96 10.13 -6.31
C TRP A 295 -29.67 10.60 -7.74
N GLY A 296 -29.79 11.90 -7.99
CA GLY A 296 -29.51 12.53 -9.27
C GLY A 296 -28.04 12.38 -9.68
N ILE A 297 -27.11 12.59 -8.74
CA ILE A 297 -25.68 12.43 -8.99
C ILE A 297 -25.35 10.95 -9.25
N ALA A 298 -25.87 10.02 -8.44
CA ALA A 298 -25.64 8.58 -8.60
C ALA A 298 -26.14 8.07 -9.97
N LYS A 299 -27.33 8.49 -10.42
CA LYS A 299 -27.85 8.15 -11.76
C LYS A 299 -27.00 8.69 -12.89
N LYS A 300 -26.56 9.95 -12.81
CA LYS A 300 -25.69 10.56 -13.83
C LYS A 300 -24.37 9.81 -13.95
N ILE A 301 -23.78 9.47 -12.81
CA ILE A 301 -22.52 8.72 -12.75
C ILE A 301 -22.70 7.31 -13.31
N ALA A 302 -23.73 6.58 -12.88
CA ALA A 302 -24.01 5.23 -13.37
C ALA A 302 -24.25 5.20 -14.89
N HIS A 303 -24.98 6.19 -15.43
CA HIS A 303 -25.20 6.32 -16.86
C HIS A 303 -23.90 6.58 -17.63
N HIS A 304 -23.04 7.48 -17.14
CA HIS A 304 -21.76 7.78 -17.78
C HIS A 304 -20.77 6.61 -17.71
N LEU A 305 -20.75 5.86 -16.60
CA LEU A 305 -19.97 4.64 -16.46
C LEU A 305 -20.51 3.50 -17.35
N GLY A 306 -21.83 3.43 -17.55
CA GLY A 306 -22.47 2.55 -18.51
C GLY A 306 -21.93 2.77 -19.94
N GLN A 307 -21.82 4.04 -20.35
CA GLN A 307 -21.23 4.43 -21.65
C GLN A 307 -19.76 3.98 -21.80
N ARG A 308 -18.93 4.14 -20.74
CA ARG A 308 -17.54 3.63 -20.72
C ARG A 308 -17.44 2.11 -20.73
N GLY A 309 -18.45 1.40 -20.22
CA GLY A 309 -18.54 -0.06 -20.30
C GLY A 309 -18.57 -0.59 -21.73
N HIS A 310 -19.15 0.15 -22.69
CA HIS A 310 -19.15 -0.21 -24.11
C HIS A 310 -17.75 -0.12 -24.74
N GLU A 311 -16.99 0.93 -24.41
CA GLU A 311 -15.59 1.07 -24.84
C GLU A 311 -14.69 -0.01 -24.20
N GLN A 312 -14.89 -0.33 -22.92
CA GLN A 312 -14.18 -1.42 -22.26
C GLN A 312 -14.52 -2.79 -22.84
N LYS A 313 -15.79 -3.04 -23.20
CA LYS A 313 -16.21 -4.25 -23.93
C LYS A 313 -15.54 -4.35 -25.29
N LEU A 314 -15.40 -3.24 -26.03
CA LEU A 314 -14.67 -3.18 -27.30
C LEU A 314 -13.17 -3.44 -27.12
N VAL A 315 -12.55 -2.87 -26.09
CA VAL A 315 -11.12 -3.08 -25.77
C VAL A 315 -10.85 -4.53 -25.34
N ALA A 316 -11.72 -5.11 -24.51
CA ALA A 316 -11.64 -6.51 -24.08
C ALA A 316 -11.85 -7.47 -25.26
N ALA A 317 -12.85 -7.20 -26.10
CA ALA A 317 -13.10 -7.96 -27.32
C ALA A 317 -11.89 -7.89 -28.27
N LYS A 318 -11.31 -6.70 -28.48
CA LYS A 318 -10.10 -6.50 -29.27
C LYS A 318 -8.92 -7.31 -28.73
N LYS A 319 -8.68 -7.28 -27.41
CA LYS A 319 -7.62 -8.05 -26.75
C LYS A 319 -7.81 -9.56 -26.96
N LYS A 320 -9.04 -10.07 -26.83
CA LYS A 320 -9.38 -11.48 -27.04
C LYS A 320 -9.23 -11.91 -28.50
N LEU A 321 -9.72 -11.11 -29.44
CA LEU A 321 -9.61 -11.37 -30.88
C LEU A 321 -8.15 -11.36 -31.35
N TRP A 322 -7.34 -10.40 -30.92
CA TRP A 322 -5.90 -10.40 -31.20
C TRP A 322 -5.11 -11.49 -30.47
N GLY A 323 -5.59 -12.00 -29.34
CA GLY A 323 -5.07 -13.24 -28.76
C GLY A 323 -5.29 -14.46 -29.67
N LEU A 324 -6.48 -14.57 -30.28
CA LEU A 324 -6.81 -15.68 -31.19
C LEU A 324 -6.06 -15.61 -32.52
N VAL A 325 -5.83 -14.41 -33.03
CA VAL A 325 -5.07 -14.18 -34.27
C VAL A 325 -3.59 -14.49 -34.06
N LYS A 326 -3.01 -14.07 -32.93
CA LYS A 326 -1.65 -14.49 -32.55
C LYS A 326 -1.50 -16.00 -32.38
N ALA A 327 -2.58 -16.69 -31.98
CA ALA A 327 -2.62 -18.14 -31.86
C ALA A 327 -2.91 -18.86 -33.18
N GLY A 328 -3.04 -18.15 -34.31
CA GLY A 328 -3.36 -18.71 -35.63
C GLY A 328 -4.77 -19.28 -35.77
N LYS A 329 -5.65 -19.04 -34.79
CA LYS A 329 -7.03 -19.60 -34.73
C LYS A 329 -8.07 -18.73 -35.43
N LEU A 330 -7.69 -17.56 -35.91
CA LEU A 330 -8.58 -16.59 -36.56
C LEU A 330 -7.75 -15.73 -37.53
N SER A 331 -8.32 -15.39 -38.69
CA SER A 331 -7.66 -14.48 -39.63
C SER A 331 -7.73 -13.03 -39.13
N GLU A 332 -6.81 -12.19 -39.61
CA GLU A 332 -6.78 -10.77 -39.26
C GLU A 332 -8.05 -10.04 -39.75
N GLU A 333 -8.55 -10.43 -40.91
CA GLU A 333 -9.75 -9.88 -41.54
C GLU A 333 -11.03 -10.26 -40.78
N ASP A 334 -11.15 -11.52 -40.34
CA ASP A 334 -12.31 -11.99 -39.56
C ASP A 334 -12.39 -11.34 -38.18
N ALA A 335 -11.23 -11.09 -37.56
CA ALA A 335 -11.16 -10.39 -36.28
C ALA A 335 -11.62 -8.93 -36.41
N LYS A 336 -11.22 -8.24 -37.48
CA LYS A 336 -11.66 -6.86 -37.78
C LYS A 336 -13.17 -6.82 -38.04
N ALA A 337 -13.70 -7.74 -38.86
CA ALA A 337 -15.12 -7.83 -39.15
C ALA A 337 -15.97 -8.07 -37.89
N LYS A 338 -15.52 -8.97 -36.98
CA LYS A 338 -16.19 -9.23 -35.70
C LYS A 338 -16.16 -8.03 -34.76
N LEU A 339 -15.05 -7.30 -34.71
CA LEU A 339 -14.94 -6.08 -33.91
C LEU A 339 -15.86 -4.98 -34.44
N GLU A 340 -15.95 -4.82 -35.76
CA GLU A 340 -16.84 -3.84 -36.41
C GLU A 340 -18.32 -4.19 -36.26
N ALA A 341 -18.68 -5.47 -36.27
CA ALA A 341 -20.04 -5.91 -36.00
C ALA A 341 -20.45 -5.58 -34.56
N LEU A 342 -19.58 -5.89 -33.59
CA LEU A 342 -19.80 -5.55 -32.18
C LEU A 342 -19.87 -4.03 -31.96
N ALA A 343 -18.99 -3.26 -32.61
CA ALA A 343 -19.03 -1.80 -32.56
C ALA A 343 -20.34 -1.24 -33.13
N ARG A 344 -20.83 -1.79 -34.25
CA ARG A 344 -22.11 -1.41 -34.84
C ARG A 344 -23.29 -1.77 -33.94
N GLU A 345 -23.26 -2.93 -33.29
CA GLU A 345 -24.30 -3.36 -32.34
C GLU A 345 -24.36 -2.47 -31.11
N LEU A 346 -23.21 -2.19 -30.48
CA LEU A 346 -23.13 -1.30 -29.32
C LEU A 346 -23.52 0.15 -29.70
N LYS A 347 -23.20 0.59 -30.93
CA LYS A 347 -23.60 1.91 -31.45
C LYS A 347 -25.09 1.98 -31.80
N ARG A 348 -25.71 0.87 -32.22
CA ARG A 348 -27.16 0.74 -32.45
C ARG A 348 -27.96 0.72 -31.14
N ALA A 349 -27.37 0.24 -30.05
CA ALA A 349 -27.96 0.30 -28.72
C ALA A 349 -27.97 1.72 -28.13
N HIS A 350 -27.06 2.60 -28.58
CA HIS A 350 -26.87 3.97 -28.09
C HIS A 350 -27.09 5.01 -29.21
N ASP A 351 -28.18 4.90 -29.96
CA ASP A 351 -28.57 5.90 -30.98
C ASP A 351 -29.27 7.09 -30.29
N PRO A 352 -28.67 8.29 -30.27
CA PRO A 352 -29.24 9.45 -29.60
C PRO A 352 -30.66 9.80 -30.10
N LYS A 353 -30.96 9.54 -31.38
CA LYS A 353 -32.30 9.79 -31.93
C LYS A 353 -33.35 8.81 -31.38
N ARG A 354 -32.94 7.57 -31.09
CA ARG A 354 -33.80 6.56 -30.45
C ARG A 354 -33.98 6.81 -28.97
N GLU A 355 -32.94 7.24 -28.25
CA GLU A 355 -33.06 7.65 -26.85
C GLU A 355 -34.02 8.83 -26.70
N LEU A 356 -33.93 9.82 -27.60
CA LEU A 356 -34.85 10.95 -27.65
C LEU A 356 -36.29 10.51 -27.98
N ALA A 357 -36.47 9.57 -28.93
CA ALA A 357 -37.77 9.00 -29.24
C ALA A 357 -38.37 8.20 -28.07
N ALA A 358 -37.57 7.40 -27.37
CA ALA A 358 -37.99 6.65 -26.19
C ALA A 358 -38.33 7.58 -25.01
N ALA A 359 -37.57 8.66 -24.82
CA ALA A 359 -37.88 9.69 -23.83
C ALA A 359 -39.21 10.39 -24.14
N LYS A 360 -39.48 10.68 -25.42
CA LYS A 360 -40.77 11.21 -25.89
C LYS A 360 -41.89 10.26 -25.54
N GLU A 361 -41.75 8.99 -25.90
CA GLU A 361 -42.77 7.98 -25.61
C GLU A 361 -43.04 7.84 -24.11
N LYS A 362 -41.99 7.81 -23.26
CA LYS A 362 -42.16 7.74 -21.80
C LYS A 362 -42.92 8.95 -21.25
N ILE A 363 -42.63 10.16 -21.73
CA ILE A 363 -43.33 11.39 -21.30
C ILE A 363 -44.82 11.33 -21.68
N TRP A 364 -45.12 10.96 -22.93
CA TRP A 364 -46.51 10.88 -23.40
C TRP A 364 -47.27 9.66 -22.87
N ALA A 365 -46.58 8.60 -22.46
CA ALA A 365 -47.16 7.49 -21.71
C ALA A 365 -47.59 7.92 -20.29
N MET A 366 -46.86 8.83 -19.64
CA MET A 366 -47.26 9.39 -18.33
C MET A 366 -48.52 10.26 -18.43
N VAL A 367 -48.68 11.00 -19.54
CA VAL A 367 -49.91 11.76 -19.85
C VAL A 367 -51.08 10.81 -20.05
N LYS A 368 -50.92 9.76 -20.87
CA LYS A 368 -51.94 8.72 -21.07
C LYS A 368 -52.35 8.01 -19.77
N ALA A 369 -51.41 7.87 -18.83
CA ALA A 369 -51.67 7.26 -17.52
C ALA A 369 -52.29 8.23 -16.50
N GLY A 370 -52.57 9.49 -16.87
CA GLY A 370 -53.11 10.52 -15.98
C GLY A 370 -52.14 11.01 -14.90
N LYS A 371 -50.85 10.64 -14.98
CA LYS A 371 -49.82 10.97 -14.00
C LYS A 371 -49.17 12.33 -14.23
N LEU A 372 -49.42 12.96 -15.38
CA LEU A 372 -48.83 14.22 -15.78
C LEU A 372 -49.82 15.01 -16.63
N SER A 373 -49.97 16.31 -16.36
CA SER A 373 -50.77 17.19 -17.22
C SER A 373 -50.10 17.37 -18.58
N GLU A 374 -50.90 17.68 -19.60
CA GLU A 374 -50.38 17.87 -20.96
C GLU A 374 -49.40 19.06 -21.04
N GLU A 375 -49.70 20.15 -20.32
CA GLU A 375 -48.79 21.31 -20.20
C GLU A 375 -47.46 20.97 -19.51
N ASP A 376 -47.49 20.14 -18.44
CA ASP A 376 -46.27 19.72 -17.74
C ASP A 376 -45.44 18.74 -18.58
N ALA A 377 -46.09 17.92 -19.39
CA ALA A 377 -45.43 17.02 -20.33
C ALA A 377 -44.71 17.80 -21.43
N GLU A 378 -45.31 18.87 -21.96
CA GLU A 378 -44.66 19.76 -22.92
C GLU A 378 -43.46 20.50 -22.32
N ARG A 379 -43.61 21.05 -21.11
CA ARG A 379 -42.49 21.67 -20.37
C ARG A 379 -41.34 20.68 -20.18
N LYS A 380 -41.65 19.45 -19.75
CA LYS A 380 -40.68 18.38 -19.51
C LYS A 380 -40.02 17.91 -20.81
N TRP A 381 -40.77 17.83 -21.90
CA TRP A 381 -40.25 17.49 -23.23
C TRP A 381 -39.30 18.56 -23.75
N LYS A 382 -39.69 19.84 -23.64
CA LYS A 382 -38.86 20.97 -24.06
C LYS A 382 -37.54 21.04 -23.28
N ALA A 383 -37.58 20.87 -21.96
CA ALA A 383 -36.38 20.79 -21.13
C ALA A 383 -35.47 19.60 -21.50
N THR A 384 -36.07 18.45 -21.85
CA THR A 384 -35.34 17.25 -22.30
C THR A 384 -34.65 17.50 -23.64
N LEU A 385 -35.34 18.16 -24.58
CA LEU A 385 -34.83 18.53 -25.89
C LEU A 385 -33.64 19.51 -25.76
N GLU A 386 -33.81 20.59 -25.00
CA GLU A 386 -32.77 21.61 -24.78
C GLU A 386 -31.54 21.03 -24.06
N HIS A 387 -31.73 20.10 -23.13
CA HIS A 387 -30.62 19.42 -22.47
C HIS A 387 -29.85 18.52 -23.45
N PHE A 388 -30.57 17.80 -24.31
CA PHE A 388 -29.97 16.93 -25.31
C PHE A 388 -29.21 17.72 -26.39
N GLU A 389 -29.77 18.82 -26.88
CA GLU A 389 -29.12 19.74 -27.82
C GLU A 389 -27.84 20.34 -27.23
N ARG A 390 -27.88 20.78 -25.95
CA ARG A 390 -26.69 21.26 -25.23
C ARG A 390 -25.60 20.21 -25.14
N GLN A 391 -25.94 18.95 -24.86
CA GLN A 391 -24.95 17.87 -24.81
C GLN A 391 -24.34 17.55 -26.18
N GLN A 392 -25.14 17.55 -27.25
CA GLN A 392 -24.65 17.35 -28.62
C GLN A 392 -23.72 18.49 -29.04
N HIS A 393 -24.12 19.74 -28.82
CA HIS A 393 -23.30 20.91 -29.11
C HIS A 393 -21.97 20.90 -28.33
N ALA A 394 -21.99 20.54 -27.04
CA ALA A 394 -20.76 20.44 -26.24
C ALA A 394 -19.81 19.34 -26.76
N ARG A 395 -20.35 18.20 -27.20
CA ARG A 395 -19.58 17.09 -27.80
C ARG A 395 -18.97 17.50 -29.14
N GLU A 396 -19.73 18.15 -30.00
CA GLU A 396 -19.25 18.65 -31.30
C GLU A 396 -18.19 19.73 -31.13
N GLN A 397 -18.38 20.67 -30.21
CA GLN A 397 -17.38 21.68 -29.90
C GLN A 397 -16.11 21.06 -29.31
N GLY A 398 -16.23 20.09 -28.41
CA GLY A 398 -15.08 19.37 -27.86
C GLY A 398 -14.27 18.63 -28.92
N ALA A 399 -14.94 17.96 -29.87
CA ALA A 399 -14.29 17.29 -31.00
C ALA A 399 -13.56 18.27 -31.92
N ARG A 400 -14.18 19.39 -32.27
CA ARG A 400 -13.56 20.45 -33.10
C ARG A 400 -12.36 21.10 -32.41
N HIS A 401 -12.40 21.30 -31.08
CA HIS A 401 -11.27 21.83 -30.33
C HIS A 401 -10.11 20.83 -30.24
N ALA A 402 -10.40 19.55 -30.07
CA ALA A 402 -9.38 18.49 -30.08
C ALA A 402 -8.69 18.39 -31.44
N GLU A 403 -9.44 18.43 -32.54
CA GLU A 403 -8.91 18.41 -33.91
C GLU A 403 -8.01 19.61 -34.19
N LYS A 404 -8.42 20.83 -33.80
CA LYS A 404 -7.58 22.03 -33.89
C LYS A 404 -6.30 21.92 -33.05
N LEU A 405 -6.38 21.32 -31.87
CA LEU A 405 -5.23 21.11 -31.00
C LEU A 405 -4.22 20.15 -31.63
N PHE A 406 -4.68 19.03 -32.20
CA PHE A 406 -3.82 18.07 -32.89
C PHE A 406 -3.12 18.70 -34.10
N HIS A 407 -3.86 19.44 -34.93
CA HIS A 407 -3.26 20.15 -36.06
C HIS A 407 -2.27 21.23 -35.65
N HIS A 408 -2.51 21.96 -34.56
CA HIS A 408 -1.57 22.95 -34.04
C HIS A 408 -0.25 22.31 -33.61
N TYR A 409 -0.30 21.19 -32.89
CA TYR A 409 0.89 20.48 -32.42
C TYR A 409 1.68 19.82 -33.56
N GLU A 410 1.00 19.29 -34.56
CA GLU A 410 1.63 18.70 -35.74
C GLU A 410 2.30 19.76 -36.61
N ARG A 411 1.62 20.89 -36.87
CA ARG A 411 2.12 21.94 -37.76
C ARG A 411 3.23 22.79 -37.14
N GLU A 412 3.05 23.22 -35.89
CA GLU A 412 3.96 24.18 -35.24
C GLU A 412 5.14 23.50 -34.53
N LEU A 413 4.93 22.28 -34.01
CA LEU A 413 5.92 21.59 -33.20
C LEU A 413 6.42 20.28 -33.82
N GLY A 414 5.82 19.83 -34.93
CA GLY A 414 6.18 18.56 -35.57
C GLY A 414 5.86 17.33 -34.73
N ILE A 415 4.93 17.44 -33.78
CA ILE A 415 4.58 16.35 -32.84
C ILE A 415 3.42 15.54 -33.44
N GLU A 416 3.64 14.25 -33.65
CA GLU A 416 2.61 13.35 -34.19
C GLU A 416 1.35 13.30 -33.31
N PRO A 417 0.14 13.21 -33.91
CA PRO A 417 -1.12 13.12 -33.17
C PRO A 417 -1.16 11.99 -32.11
N ALA A 418 -0.49 10.86 -32.37
CA ALA A 418 -0.37 9.76 -31.41
C ALA A 418 0.38 10.18 -30.13
N THR A 419 1.43 11.00 -30.25
CA THR A 419 2.18 11.54 -29.12
C THR A 419 1.37 12.58 -28.37
N VAL A 420 0.67 13.47 -29.07
CA VAL A 420 -0.27 14.41 -28.43
C VAL A 420 -1.34 13.67 -27.62
N LYS A 421 -1.87 12.56 -28.14
CA LYS A 421 -2.84 11.71 -27.43
C LYS A 421 -2.24 11.03 -26.18
N ARG A 422 -0.97 10.60 -26.23
CA ARG A 422 -0.24 10.07 -25.06
C ARG A 422 -0.05 11.14 -23.98
N VAL A 423 0.34 12.35 -24.36
CA VAL A 423 0.51 13.48 -23.44
C VAL A 423 -0.82 13.87 -22.82
N LEU A 424 -1.89 13.93 -23.61
CA LEU A 424 -3.24 14.16 -23.10
C LEU A 424 -3.65 13.09 -22.07
N GLY A 425 -3.30 11.83 -22.33
CA GLY A 425 -3.49 10.73 -21.38
C GLY A 425 -2.71 10.94 -20.07
N ALA A 426 -1.43 11.31 -20.16
CA ALA A 426 -0.60 11.60 -18.98
C ALA A 426 -1.09 12.82 -18.18
N LEU A 427 -1.68 13.81 -18.86
CA LEU A 427 -2.36 14.94 -18.21
C LEU A 427 -3.66 14.49 -17.54
N HIS A 428 -4.42 13.58 -18.16
CA HIS A 428 -5.63 13.00 -17.57
C HIS A 428 -5.36 12.16 -16.31
N GLU A 429 -4.17 11.57 -16.18
CA GLU A 429 -3.72 10.85 -14.99
C GLU A 429 -3.51 11.79 -13.80
N VAL A 430 -3.09 13.04 -14.05
CA VAL A 430 -2.91 14.07 -13.01
C VAL A 430 -4.12 15.00 -12.86
N GLY A 431 -5.29 14.59 -13.35
CA GLY A 431 -6.55 15.34 -13.23
C GLY A 431 -6.77 16.44 -14.28
N LEU A 432 -5.88 16.64 -15.25
CA LEU A 432 -6.04 17.72 -16.23
C LEU A 432 -6.89 17.26 -17.42
N ARG A 433 -8.22 17.17 -17.23
CA ARG A 433 -9.20 16.67 -18.21
C ARG A 433 -10.07 17.76 -18.86
N GLY A 434 -10.69 17.43 -19.99
CA GLY A 434 -11.66 18.29 -20.68
C GLY A 434 -11.07 19.63 -21.12
N GLU A 435 -11.82 20.72 -20.95
CA GLU A 435 -11.40 22.06 -21.36
C GLU A 435 -10.12 22.52 -20.63
N ARG A 436 -9.94 22.14 -19.35
CA ARG A 436 -8.72 22.43 -18.58
C ARG A 436 -7.50 21.75 -19.20
N GLY A 437 -7.62 20.46 -19.53
CA GLY A 437 -6.56 19.71 -20.22
C GLY A 437 -6.19 20.34 -21.57
N VAL A 438 -7.17 20.78 -22.35
CA VAL A 438 -6.94 21.47 -23.63
C VAL A 438 -6.26 22.83 -23.44
N LYS A 439 -6.68 23.63 -22.45
CA LYS A 439 -6.02 24.91 -22.12
C LYS A 439 -4.56 24.72 -21.69
N VAL A 440 -4.30 23.72 -20.86
CA VAL A 440 -2.94 23.36 -20.46
C VAL A 440 -2.12 22.90 -21.66
N MET A 441 -2.69 22.10 -22.56
CA MET A 441 -2.00 21.71 -23.80
C MET A 441 -1.67 22.92 -24.68
N LEU A 442 -2.55 23.92 -24.80
CA LEU A 442 -2.22 25.14 -25.53
C LEU A 442 -1.10 25.96 -24.85
N ALA A 443 -1.03 25.96 -23.52
CA ALA A 443 0.08 26.57 -22.80
C ALA A 443 1.39 25.77 -22.96
N MET A 444 1.29 24.44 -22.96
CA MET A 444 2.41 23.54 -23.18
C MET A 444 3.03 23.73 -24.56
N SER A 445 2.28 24.10 -25.60
CA SER A 445 2.88 24.33 -26.92
C SER A 445 3.90 25.49 -26.89
N LYS A 446 3.59 26.57 -26.16
CA LYS A 446 4.51 27.68 -25.91
C LYS A 446 5.70 27.26 -25.05
N LEU A 447 5.48 26.48 -23.99
CA LEU A 447 6.55 25.99 -23.12
C LEU A 447 7.52 25.07 -23.87
N ILE A 448 7.00 24.20 -24.74
CA ILE A 448 7.79 23.28 -25.56
C ILE A 448 8.66 24.07 -26.54
N TRP A 449 8.10 25.09 -27.18
CA TRP A 449 8.83 25.98 -28.06
C TRP A 449 9.95 26.73 -27.33
N GLN A 450 9.66 27.34 -26.18
CA GLN A 450 10.66 28.05 -25.36
C GLN A 450 11.77 27.11 -24.84
N ALA A 451 11.40 25.91 -24.40
CA ALA A 451 12.36 24.90 -23.94
C ALA A 451 13.26 24.38 -25.08
N LYS A 452 12.74 24.31 -26.32
CA LYS A 452 13.52 23.90 -27.50
C LYS A 452 14.66 24.88 -27.78
N GLU A 453 14.35 26.19 -27.69
CA GLU A 453 15.32 27.27 -27.88
C GLU A 453 16.35 27.35 -26.74
N GLN A 454 15.90 27.27 -25.49
CA GLN A 454 16.74 27.55 -24.31
C GLN A 454 17.47 26.32 -23.73
N GLY A 455 17.11 25.10 -24.13
CA GLY A 455 17.79 23.87 -23.67
C GLY A 455 17.19 23.25 -22.40
N GLN A 456 17.88 22.24 -21.84
CA GLN A 456 17.33 21.38 -20.77
C GLN A 456 17.11 22.10 -19.42
N ASP A 457 17.78 23.24 -19.21
CA ASP A 457 17.67 24.06 -18.00
C ASP A 457 16.56 25.13 -18.10
N PHE A 458 15.68 25.04 -19.09
CA PHE A 458 14.56 25.96 -19.24
C PHE A 458 13.62 25.93 -18.02
N GLU A 459 13.51 27.08 -17.38
CA GLU A 459 12.50 27.38 -16.37
C GLU A 459 11.56 28.47 -16.90
N PRO A 460 10.23 28.26 -16.86
CA PRO A 460 9.30 29.29 -17.29
C PRO A 460 9.40 30.52 -16.39
N GLY A 461 9.33 31.70 -17.01
CA GLY A 461 9.27 32.99 -16.30
C GLY A 461 8.07 33.07 -15.35
N GLU A 462 8.15 33.97 -14.38
CA GLU A 462 7.13 34.10 -13.32
C GLU A 462 5.72 34.33 -13.85
N ASP A 463 5.57 35.07 -14.96
CA ASP A 463 4.26 35.35 -15.57
C ASP A 463 3.57 34.09 -16.07
N MET A 464 4.32 33.17 -16.69
CA MET A 464 3.78 31.90 -17.19
C MET A 464 3.44 30.97 -16.01
N ARG A 465 4.26 30.94 -14.95
CA ARG A 465 3.92 30.19 -13.73
C ARG A 465 2.69 30.74 -13.05
N ARG A 466 2.57 32.08 -12.97
CA ARG A 466 1.42 32.77 -12.40
C ARG A 466 0.16 32.46 -13.20
N TRP A 467 0.24 32.47 -14.53
CA TRP A 467 -0.87 32.10 -15.39
C TRP A 467 -1.28 30.64 -15.21
N LEU A 468 -0.32 29.70 -15.17
CA LEU A 468 -0.59 28.28 -14.93
C LEU A 468 -1.27 28.04 -13.57
N ARG A 469 -0.84 28.75 -12.52
CA ARG A 469 -1.44 28.64 -11.19
C ARG A 469 -2.82 29.32 -11.08
N LYS A 470 -2.99 30.52 -11.64
CA LYS A 470 -4.26 31.28 -11.53
C LYS A 470 -5.31 30.86 -12.54
N GLU A 471 -4.96 30.85 -13.83
CA GLU A 471 -5.92 30.69 -14.92
C GLU A 471 -6.16 29.21 -15.24
N ALA A 472 -5.10 28.39 -15.20
CA ALA A 472 -5.22 26.94 -15.39
C ALA A 472 -5.45 26.17 -14.08
N LYS A 473 -5.45 26.87 -12.92
CA LYS A 473 -5.72 26.31 -11.57
C LYS A 473 -4.86 25.08 -11.24
N LEU A 474 -3.60 25.07 -11.65
CA LEU A 474 -2.67 23.97 -11.40
C LEU A 474 -2.14 24.00 -9.97
N ASN A 475 -2.20 22.87 -9.26
CA ASN A 475 -1.49 22.67 -8.00
C ASN A 475 0.03 22.44 -8.24
N ASP A 476 0.84 22.41 -7.18
CA ASP A 476 2.30 22.32 -7.31
C ASP A 476 2.79 21.03 -7.98
N GLU A 477 2.10 19.92 -7.74
CA GLU A 477 2.43 18.62 -8.32
C GLU A 477 2.09 18.57 -9.82
N GLN A 478 0.89 19.04 -10.18
CA GLN A 478 0.44 19.16 -11.56
C GLN A 478 1.33 20.12 -12.36
N LEU A 479 1.71 21.26 -11.77
CA LEU A 479 2.63 22.21 -12.38
C LEU A 479 3.98 21.55 -12.68
N LYS A 480 4.56 20.85 -11.69
CA LYS A 480 5.83 20.13 -11.87
C LYS A 480 5.73 19.09 -12.99
N ARG A 481 4.62 18.35 -13.07
CA ARG A 481 4.38 17.35 -14.11
C ARG A 481 4.26 17.98 -15.50
N VAL A 482 3.50 19.06 -15.63
CA VAL A 482 3.31 19.81 -16.89
C VAL A 482 4.66 20.34 -17.41
N LEU A 483 5.50 20.89 -16.54
CA LEU A 483 6.83 21.38 -16.91
C LEU A 483 7.76 20.23 -17.33
N GLN A 484 7.75 19.13 -16.57
CA GLN A 484 8.54 17.95 -16.90
C GLN A 484 8.16 17.36 -18.26
N LEU A 485 6.86 17.24 -18.56
CA LEU A 485 6.36 16.76 -19.84
C LEU A 485 6.75 17.72 -20.98
N SER A 486 6.62 19.04 -20.76
CA SER A 486 6.99 20.06 -21.74
C SER A 486 8.47 19.98 -22.11
N ARG A 487 9.37 19.83 -21.12
CA ARG A 487 10.82 19.67 -21.37
C ARG A 487 11.15 18.39 -22.14
N ARG A 488 10.52 17.27 -21.76
CA ARG A 488 10.72 15.98 -22.45
C ARG A 488 10.28 16.05 -23.91
N LEU A 489 9.14 16.69 -24.17
CA LEU A 489 8.64 16.90 -25.53
C LEU A 489 9.56 17.84 -26.32
N ALA A 490 10.03 18.93 -25.71
CA ALA A 490 10.97 19.84 -26.36
C ALA A 490 12.30 19.17 -26.74
N TYR A 491 12.82 18.30 -25.86
CA TYR A 491 14.01 17.51 -26.14
C TYR A 491 13.79 16.52 -27.28
N SER A 492 12.65 15.81 -27.28
CA SER A 492 12.27 14.89 -28.36
C SER A 492 12.13 15.61 -29.72
N VAL A 493 11.50 16.79 -29.73
CA VAL A 493 11.38 17.63 -30.94
C VAL A 493 12.76 18.12 -31.43
N LYS A 494 13.69 18.45 -30.53
CA LYS A 494 15.04 18.93 -30.88
C LYS A 494 15.96 17.83 -31.43
N GLN A 495 15.79 16.58 -30.97
CA GLN A 495 16.60 15.42 -31.37
C GLN A 495 16.16 14.81 -32.72
N GLY A 496 15.08 15.30 -33.33
CA GLY A 496 14.67 14.90 -34.68
C GLY A 496 14.20 13.45 -34.86
N GLU A 497 14.05 12.65 -33.79
CA GLU A 497 13.69 11.23 -33.92
C GLU A 497 12.70 10.69 -32.88
N ARG A 498 11.52 10.29 -33.40
CA ARG A 498 10.97 8.91 -33.47
C ARG A 498 11.22 7.90 -32.32
N ARG A 499 11.08 8.28 -31.05
CA ARG A 499 10.83 7.31 -29.95
C ARG A 499 9.56 7.61 -29.16
#